data_AF-A0A1T4WRD0-F1
#
_entry.id   AF-A0A1T4WRD0-F1
#
_cell.length_a   1.000
_cell.length_b   1.000
_cell.length_c   1.000
_cell.angle_alpha   90.00
_cell.angle_beta   90.00
_cell.angle_gamma   90.00
#
_symmetry.space_group_name_H-M   'P 1'
#
loop_
_entity.id
_entity.type
_entity.pdbx_description
1 polymer ?
#
loop_
_entity_poly.entity_id
_entity_poly.type
_entity_poly.pdbx_seq_one_letter_code
_entity_poly.pdbx_strand_id
1 'polypeptide(L)'
;MSDKKSTFEQFEVAGDKLVETVKNLIHEGNVRRIILKREDGSALLEIPVNAGLVGLALTVAIAPVLLAIGAIAAVVSQVTLVVERRADAAGSVDAAAAAPTAGPADASAEPDPSASI
;
A
#
# COMPACT_ATOMS: atom_id res chain seq x y z
N MET A 1 -9.05 4.56 -23.47
CA MET A 1 -9.51 4.20 -22.12
C MET A 1 -8.72 2.97 -21.72
N SER A 2 -7.71 3.11 -20.86
CA SER A 2 -6.93 1.99 -20.34
C SER A 2 -7.16 1.93 -18.84
N ASP A 3 -8.19 1.20 -18.45
CA ASP A 3 -8.46 0.84 -17.06
C ASP A 3 -7.34 -0.09 -16.58
N LYS A 4 -6.24 0.52 -16.11
CA LYS A 4 -5.14 -0.18 -15.44
C LYS A 4 -5.65 -0.66 -14.09
N LYS A 5 -6.26 -1.85 -14.06
CA LYS A 5 -6.88 -2.43 -12.87
C LYS A 5 -5.81 -3.01 -11.94
N SER A 6 -5.32 -2.21 -11.00
CA SER A 6 -4.37 -2.66 -9.97
C SER A 6 -4.99 -3.73 -9.07
N THR A 7 -4.26 -4.81 -8.81
CA THR A 7 -4.68 -5.87 -7.88
C THR A 7 -4.08 -5.58 -6.51
N PHE A 8 -4.89 -5.63 -5.45
CA PHE A 8 -4.42 -5.49 -4.08
C PHE A 8 -4.42 -6.85 -3.40
N GLU A 9 -3.27 -7.24 -2.86
CA GLU A 9 -3.10 -8.44 -2.05
C GLU A 9 -2.81 -8.04 -0.61
N GLN A 10 -3.41 -8.75 0.35
CA GLN A 10 -3.14 -8.56 1.76
C GLN A 10 -2.73 -9.90 2.38
N PHE A 11 -1.64 -9.89 3.15
CA PHE A 11 -1.19 -11.07 3.86
C PHE A 11 -0.44 -10.66 5.14
N GLU A 12 -0.49 -11.54 6.14
CA GLU A 12 0.17 -11.34 7.41
C GLU A 12 1.60 -11.90 7.36
N VAL A 13 2.55 -11.17 7.94
CA VAL A 13 3.96 -11.51 7.95
C VAL A 13 4.52 -11.28 9.35
N ALA A 14 5.25 -12.27 9.85
CA ALA A 14 6.00 -12.15 11.09
C ALA A 14 7.04 -11.03 11.00
N GLY A 15 7.24 -10.28 12.08
CA GLY A 15 8.19 -9.16 12.15
C GLY A 15 9.58 -9.55 11.66
N ASP A 16 10.10 -10.69 12.10
CA ASP A 16 11.43 -11.20 11.70
C ASP A 16 11.55 -11.50 10.20
N LYS A 17 10.43 -11.75 9.52
CA LYS A 17 10.37 -12.05 8.08
C LYS A 17 9.99 -10.85 7.23
N LEU A 18 9.61 -9.74 7.84
CA LEU A 18 9.12 -8.54 7.15
C LEU A 18 10.15 -7.99 6.15
N VAL A 19 11.40 -7.81 6.59
CA VAL A 19 12.48 -7.25 5.76
C VAL A 19 12.79 -8.16 4.56
N GLU A 20 12.82 -9.47 4.78
CA GLU A 20 13.07 -10.47 3.75
C GLU A 20 11.94 -10.49 2.71
N THR A 21 10.69 -10.48 3.16
CA THR A 21 9.51 -10.44 2.30
C THR A 21 9.47 -9.16 1.46
N VAL A 22 9.70 -7.99 2.05
CA VAL A 22 9.71 -6.72 1.29
C VAL A 22 10.82 -6.71 0.25
N LYS A 23 12.01 -7.21 0.57
CA LYS A 23 13.09 -7.37 -0.41
C LYS A 23 12.68 -8.26 -1.57
N ASN A 24 12.04 -9.39 -1.30
CA ASN A 24 11.58 -10.32 -2.33
C ASN A 24 10.50 -9.68 -3.23
N LEU A 25 9.54 -8.95 -2.65
CA LEU A 25 8.52 -8.21 -3.39
C LEU A 25 9.12 -7.16 -4.34
N ILE A 26 10.15 -6.45 -3.88
CA ILE A 26 10.87 -5.47 -4.71
C ILE A 26 11.63 -6.18 -5.84
N HIS A 27 12.29 -7.31 -5.55
CA HIS A 27 13.00 -8.10 -6.56
C HIS A 27 12.07 -8.71 -7.61
N GLU A 28 10.83 -9.06 -7.24
CA GLU A 28 9.83 -9.58 -8.17
C GLU A 28 9.46 -8.54 -9.25
N GLY A 29 9.58 -7.24 -8.94
CA GLY A 29 9.35 -6.14 -9.89
C GLY A 29 7.89 -5.95 -10.33
N ASN A 30 6.99 -6.81 -9.88
CA ASN A 30 5.54 -6.73 -10.15
C ASN A 30 4.78 -5.85 -9.14
N VAL A 31 5.45 -5.44 -8.07
CA VAL A 31 4.88 -4.60 -7.02
C VAL A 31 5.10 -3.12 -7.32
N ARG A 32 4.05 -2.31 -7.15
CA ARG A 32 4.10 -0.86 -7.35
C ARG A 32 3.95 -0.07 -6.05
N ARG A 33 3.24 -0.60 -5.07
CA ARG A 33 3.05 0.04 -3.77
C ARG A 33 3.00 -1.02 -2.68
N ILE A 34 3.68 -0.75 -1.57
CA ILE A 34 3.71 -1.59 -0.38
C ILE A 34 3.21 -0.75 0.79
N ILE A 35 2.23 -1.26 1.52
CA ILE A 35 1.65 -0.61 2.69
C ILE A 35 1.81 -1.57 3.87
N LEU A 36 2.47 -1.12 4.92
CA LEU A 36 2.54 -1.84 6.19
C LEU A 36 1.39 -1.39 7.08
N LYS A 37 0.62 -2.34 7.60
CA LYS A 37 -0.43 -2.11 8.57
C LYS A 37 -0.15 -2.84 9.87
N ARG A 38 -0.57 -2.24 10.98
CA ARG A 38 -0.65 -2.89 12.30
C ARG A 38 -1.90 -3.77 12.36
N GLU A 39 -1.98 -4.57 13.42
CA GLU A 39 -3.14 -5.43 13.74
C GLU A 39 -4.44 -4.63 13.91
N ASP A 40 -4.33 -3.36 14.34
CA ASP A 40 -5.45 -2.42 14.46
C ASP A 40 -5.97 -1.90 13.10
N GLY A 41 -5.36 -2.32 11.98
CA GLY A 41 -5.69 -1.88 10.63
C GLY A 41 -5.08 -0.53 10.23
N SER A 42 -4.38 0.15 11.13
CA SER A 42 -3.73 1.44 10.88
C SER A 42 -2.50 1.27 10.00
N ALA A 43 -2.36 2.11 8.96
CA ALA A 43 -1.17 2.14 8.11
C ALA A 43 0.01 2.76 8.88
N LEU A 44 1.10 2.00 9.02
CA LEU A 44 2.36 2.44 9.60
C LEU A 44 3.21 3.23 8.61
N LEU A 45 3.32 2.69 7.40
CA LEU A 45 4.24 3.18 6.39
C LEU A 45 3.73 2.76 5.02
N GLU A 46 3.81 3.67 4.06
CA GLU A 46 3.52 3.42 2.66
C GLU A 46 4.77 3.70 1.83
N ILE A 47 5.10 2.77 0.93
CA ILE A 47 6.30 2.80 0.12
C ILE A 47 5.92 2.59 -1.36
N PRO A 48 6.09 3.61 -2.22
CA PRO A 48 5.95 3.45 -3.66
C PRO A 48 7.19 2.75 -4.25
N VAL A 49 6.96 1.60 -4.88
CA VAL A 49 7.98 0.82 -5.61
C VAL A 49 7.97 1.29 -7.06
N ASN A 50 8.68 2.39 -7.32
CA ASN A 50 8.80 2.96 -8.66
C ASN A 50 9.90 2.24 -9.45
N ALA A 51 9.53 1.47 -10.48
CA ALA A 51 10.44 0.77 -11.38
C ALA A 51 11.43 1.69 -12.17
N GLY A 52 11.35 3.01 -12.01
CA GLY A 52 12.22 4.01 -12.65
C GLY A 52 13.37 4.55 -11.80
N LEU A 53 13.49 4.11 -10.53
CA LEU A 53 14.49 4.65 -9.58
C LEU A 53 15.81 3.84 -9.54
N VAL A 54 16.06 2.99 -10.54
CA VAL A 54 17.11 1.94 -10.52
C VAL A 54 18.52 2.48 -10.80
N GLY A 55 18.68 3.70 -11.33
CA GLY A 55 19.99 4.18 -11.80
C GLY A 55 20.94 4.74 -10.74
N LEU A 56 20.47 5.60 -9.83
CA LEU A 56 21.34 6.36 -8.91
C LEU A 56 20.75 6.63 -7.52
N ALA A 57 19.43 6.59 -7.35
CA ALA A 57 18.78 6.89 -6.07
C ALA A 57 18.49 5.62 -5.23
N LEU A 58 18.21 4.46 -5.85
CA LEU A 58 17.97 3.22 -5.10
C LEU A 58 19.20 2.76 -4.29
N THR A 59 20.42 2.92 -4.79
CA THR A 59 21.62 2.46 -4.06
C THR A 59 21.85 3.21 -2.74
N VAL A 60 21.45 4.49 -2.66
CA VAL A 60 21.58 5.33 -1.45
C VAL A 60 20.29 5.29 -0.60
N ALA A 61 19.12 5.07 -1.23
CA ALA A 61 17.81 5.13 -0.58
C ALA A 61 17.23 3.78 -0.11
N ILE A 62 17.80 2.65 -0.52
CA ILE A 62 17.36 1.33 0.00
C ILE A 62 17.64 1.21 1.51
N ALA A 63 18.78 1.74 1.97
CA ALA A 63 19.16 1.68 3.38
C ALA A 63 18.13 2.32 4.33
N PRO A 64 17.65 3.57 4.13
CA PRO A 64 16.72 4.19 5.07
C PRO A 64 15.34 3.51 5.11
N VAL A 65 14.82 3.05 3.97
CA VAL A 65 13.50 2.39 3.95
C VAL A 65 13.58 1.01 4.60
N LEU A 66 14.59 0.20 4.27
CA LEU A 66 14.79 -1.09 4.94
C LEU A 66 15.13 -0.92 6.42
N LEU A 67 15.83 0.15 6.81
CA LEU A 67 16.06 0.49 8.21
C LEU A 67 14.76 0.83 8.92
N ALA A 68 13.90 1.65 8.33
CA ALA A 68 12.60 1.99 8.91
C ALA A 68 11.73 0.74 9.09
N ILE A 69 11.69 -0.14 8.07
CA ILE A 69 11.01 -1.43 8.15
C ILE A 69 11.63 -2.32 9.23
N GLY A 70 12.96 -2.37 9.31
CA GLY A 70 13.69 -3.15 10.32
C GLY A 70 13.45 -2.66 11.75
N ALA A 71 13.36 -1.34 11.95
CA ALA A 71 13.03 -0.75 13.25
C ALA A 71 11.59 -1.09 13.67
N ILE A 72 10.64 -1.05 12.72
CA ILE A 72 9.27 -1.49 12.97
C ILE A 72 9.25 -2.97 13.32
N ALA A 73 9.89 -3.82 12.50
CA ALA A 73 9.99 -5.27 12.66
C ALA A 73 10.58 -5.69 14.02
N ALA A 74 11.50 -4.89 14.58
CA ALA A 74 12.09 -5.17 15.89
C ALA A 74 11.11 -4.97 17.06
N VAL A 75 10.03 -4.21 16.86
CA VAL A 75 9.05 -3.86 17.90
C VAL A 75 7.76 -4.67 17.76
N VAL A 76 7.41 -5.08 16.55
CA VAL A 76 6.16 -5.78 16.24
C VAL A 76 6.41 -7.25 15.91
N SER A 77 5.65 -8.16 16.53
CA SER A 77 5.76 -9.59 16.23
C SER A 77 5.06 -9.99 14.93
N GLN A 78 3.98 -9.30 14.59
CA GLN A 78 3.14 -9.56 13.41
C GLN A 78 2.76 -8.23 12.76
N VAL A 79 2.74 -8.20 11.43
CA VAL A 79 2.23 -7.07 10.63
C VAL A 79 1.48 -7.54 9.42
N THR A 80 0.58 -6.70 8.95
CA THR A 80 -0.19 -6.95 7.74
C THR A 80 0.43 -6.16 6.58
N LEU A 81 0.88 -6.87 5.56
CA LEU A 81 1.40 -6.30 4.32
C LEU A 81 0.26 -6.19 3.30
N VAL A 82 0.07 -5.00 2.76
CA VAL A 82 -0.83 -4.77 1.62
C VAL A 82 0.01 -4.36 0.41
N VAL A 83 -0.11 -5.13 -0.66
CA VAL A 83 0.71 -5.01 -1.85
C VAL A 83 -0.19 -4.70 -3.03
N GLU A 84 0.10 -3.59 -3.70
CA GLU A 84 -0.52 -3.26 -4.98
C GLU A 84 0.36 -3.81 -6.11
N ARG A 85 -0.14 -4.83 -6.81
CA ARG A 85 0.48 -5.39 -8.00
C ARG A 85 -0.08 -4.76 -9.26
N ARG A 86 0.75 -4.74 -10.31
CA ARG A 86 0.28 -4.38 -11.65
C ARG A 86 -0.73 -5.42 -12.16
N ALA A 87 -1.69 -4.93 -12.95
CA ALA A 87 -2.83 -5.67 -13.50
C ALA A 87 -2.45 -6.86 -14.42
N ASP A 88 -1.16 -7.10 -14.64
CA ASP A 88 -0.65 -7.87 -15.76
C ASP A 88 -0.34 -9.33 -15.38
N ALA A 89 -0.51 -9.73 -14.11
CA ALA A 89 -0.30 -11.12 -13.67
C ALA A 89 -1.40 -11.57 -12.68
N ALA A 90 -2.03 -12.69 -13.02
CA ALA A 90 -3.20 -13.31 -12.39
C ALA A 90 -3.06 -13.59 -10.88
N GLY A 91 -4.15 -13.44 -10.14
CA GLY A 91 -4.24 -13.92 -8.76
C GLY A 91 -5.40 -13.33 -7.96
N SER A 92 -6.62 -13.81 -8.21
CA SER A 92 -7.75 -13.63 -7.30
C SER A 92 -7.49 -14.36 -5.98
N VAL A 93 -7.39 -13.64 -4.86
CA VAL A 93 -7.72 -14.19 -3.54
C VAL A 93 -8.52 -13.16 -2.73
N ASP A 94 -9.77 -13.52 -2.53
CA ASP A 94 -10.73 -13.13 -1.49
C ASP A 94 -10.98 -11.64 -1.20
N ALA A 95 -12.02 -11.14 -1.87
CA ALA A 95 -13.00 -10.25 -1.27
C ALA A 95 -13.76 -11.01 -0.15
N ALA A 96 -13.21 -11.05 1.05
CA ALA A 96 -13.95 -11.47 2.23
C ALA A 96 -13.53 -10.67 3.47
N ALA A 97 -14.51 -9.95 4.03
CA ALA A 97 -14.51 -9.16 5.27
C ALA A 97 -13.72 -7.82 5.20
N ALA A 98 -14.32 -6.63 5.29
CA ALA A 98 -15.64 -6.27 5.79
C ALA A 98 -16.12 -4.98 5.10
N ALA A 99 -17.37 -4.99 4.65
CA ALA A 99 -18.14 -3.77 4.53
C ALA A 99 -18.15 -3.06 5.90
N PRO A 100 -18.16 -1.72 5.89
CA PRO A 100 -19.46 -1.15 6.17
C PRO A 100 -19.85 -0.17 5.08
N THR A 101 -20.90 -0.54 4.35
CA THR A 101 -21.88 0.42 3.86
C THR A 101 -22.47 1.16 5.06
N ALA A 102 -21.88 2.29 5.40
CA ALA A 102 -22.56 3.37 6.11
C ALA A 102 -22.80 4.47 5.08
N GLY A 103 -24.07 4.86 4.94
CA GLY A 103 -24.63 5.47 3.74
C GLY A 103 -24.14 6.88 3.40
N PRO A 104 -24.57 7.43 2.26
CA PRO A 104 -24.39 8.84 1.96
C PRO A 104 -25.39 9.62 2.83
N ALA A 105 -24.88 10.23 3.89
CA ALA A 105 -25.47 11.36 4.60
C ALA A 105 -24.30 12.26 4.93
N ASP A 106 -24.26 13.55 4.66
CA ASP A 106 -25.17 14.53 4.09
C ASP A 106 -24.27 15.77 3.85
N ALA A 107 -24.69 16.68 2.98
CA ALA A 107 -24.29 18.09 2.96
C ALA A 107 -22.79 18.49 2.94
N SER A 108 -22.38 19.14 1.85
CA SER A 108 -22.05 20.59 1.86
C SER A 108 -21.21 20.97 0.64
N ALA A 109 -21.81 21.77 -0.25
CA ALA A 109 -21.21 22.90 -0.96
C ALA A 109 -22.25 23.38 -1.98
N GLU A 110 -22.66 24.63 -2.11
CA GLU A 110 -22.48 25.91 -1.42
C GLU A 110 -23.51 26.84 -2.12
N PRO A 111 -24.00 27.94 -1.52
CA PRO A 111 -25.06 28.76 -2.10
C PRO A 111 -24.55 29.61 -3.26
N ASP A 112 -25.37 29.82 -4.28
CA ASP A 112 -25.12 30.81 -5.33
C ASP A 112 -25.99 32.07 -5.05
N PRO A 113 -25.41 33.14 -4.47
CA PRO A 113 -26.07 34.42 -4.28
C PRO A 113 -25.94 35.30 -5.53
N SER A 114 -26.98 36.09 -5.82
CA SER A 114 -27.02 37.22 -6.77
C SER A 114 -27.18 36.83 -8.25
N ALA A 115 -28.35 37.07 -8.86
CA ALA A 115 -28.84 38.34 -9.40
C ALA A 115 -28.26 38.70 -10.78
N SER A 116 -29.19 39.07 -11.69
CA SER A 116 -28.96 39.69 -13.01
C SER A 116 -28.41 38.72 -14.07
N ILE A 117 -29.06 38.49 -15.21
CA ILE A 117 -29.74 39.38 -16.17
C ILE A 117 -30.83 38.58 -16.90
#